data_AF-A0A954LYD8-F1
#
_entry.id   AF-A0A954LYD8-F1
#
_cell.length_a   1.000
_cell.length_b   1.000
_cell.length_c   1.000
_cell.angle_alpha   90.00
_cell.angle_beta   90.00
_cell.angle_gamma   90.00
#
_symmetry.space_group_name_H-M   'P 1'
#
loop_
_entity.id
_entity.type
_entity.pdbx_description
1 polymer ?
#
loop_
_entity_poly.entity_id
_entity_poly.type
_entity_poly.pdbx_seq_one_letter_code
_entity_poly.pdbx_strand_id
1 'polypeptide(L)'
;MKARRRLTMQLTPLLDLLLIVIFAQFMDVQEREATTVDEAKLAVEKRYQAEAELADLHTSHEQAVGALEEAATMVSELRTENRQLTEQSSQLQTEVERAVAQQRLLGELVSQLFNVPDETIAEVLTPSGANQPAASAKQRAFLEEQFRELSMQKAGRMIRHLLSYDEMRKRCDLWELHIDETGWFNLKVGKQERGFRADTPDEFSNRLYAIYKSLPEPKQLVVIMLSYGDARADVREAAIQGLPHVTERMRQDAGGTFRFEYAVLGFQPPPDE
;
A
#
# COMPACT_ATOMS: atom_id res chain seq x y z
N MET A 1 -8.14 118.20 68.62
CA MET A 1 -7.77 116.95 69.33
C MET A 1 -8.31 115.77 68.53
N LYS A 2 -7.45 114.85 68.08
CA LYS A 2 -7.84 113.70 67.23
C LYS A 2 -8.52 112.61 68.09
N ALA A 3 -9.74 112.20 67.70
CA ALA A 3 -10.48 111.13 68.36
C ALA A 3 -9.84 109.76 68.04
N ARG A 4 -9.47 109.02 69.08
CA ARG A 4 -8.81 107.72 69.02
C ARG A 4 -9.88 106.63 68.89
N ARG A 5 -10.08 106.05 67.69
CA ARG A 5 -11.00 104.92 67.46
C ARG A 5 -10.42 103.66 68.13
N ARG A 6 -11.14 103.09 69.10
CA ARG A 6 -10.87 101.76 69.68
C ARG A 6 -11.51 100.70 68.78
N LEU A 7 -10.68 99.88 68.13
CA LEU A 7 -11.11 98.65 67.44
C LEU A 7 -11.34 97.57 68.49
N THR A 8 -12.59 97.32 68.87
CA THR A 8 -12.97 96.11 69.58
C THR A 8 -13.04 94.97 68.56
N MET A 9 -11.97 94.17 68.45
CA MET A 9 -12.04 92.88 67.76
C MET A 9 -13.08 92.02 68.47
N GLN A 10 -14.18 91.72 67.79
CA GLN A 10 -15.13 90.72 68.27
C GLN A 10 -14.43 89.36 68.19
N LEU A 11 -14.35 88.64 69.31
CA LEU A 11 -13.65 87.35 69.42
C LEU A 11 -14.46 86.21 68.75
N THR A 12 -15.78 86.36 68.69
CA THR A 12 -16.72 85.36 68.16
C THR A 12 -16.51 85.07 66.67
N PRO A 13 -16.37 86.07 65.77
CA PRO A 13 -16.08 85.84 64.34
C PRO A 13 -14.73 85.20 64.07
N LEU A 14 -13.73 85.46 64.94
CA LEU A 14 -12.36 84.95 64.76
C LEU A 14 -12.27 83.46 65.17
N LEU A 15 -13.00 83.09 66.23
CA LEU A 15 -13.15 81.70 66.64
C LEU A 15 -13.96 80.90 65.60
N ASP A 16 -15.03 81.47 65.05
CA ASP A 16 -15.84 80.85 64.00
C ASP A 16 -15.02 80.60 62.72
N LEU A 17 -14.24 81.59 62.29
CA LEU A 17 -13.34 81.45 61.14
C LEU A 17 -12.27 80.36 61.37
N LEU A 18 -11.70 80.28 62.58
CA LEU A 18 -10.70 79.27 62.92
C LEU A 18 -11.32 77.87 62.96
N LEU A 19 -12.56 77.75 63.44
CA LEU A 19 -13.31 76.48 63.48
C LEU A 19 -13.67 76.01 62.06
N ILE A 20 -14.06 76.92 61.17
CA ILE A 20 -14.29 76.62 59.74
C ILE A 20 -13.01 76.12 59.07
N VAL A 21 -11.86 76.75 59.31
CA VAL A 21 -10.57 76.33 58.73
C VAL A 21 -10.14 74.95 59.22
N ILE A 22 -10.27 74.67 60.52
CA ILE A 22 -9.95 73.35 61.08
C ILE A 22 -10.88 72.27 60.50
N PHE A 23 -12.17 72.57 60.36
CA PHE A 23 -13.12 71.62 59.79
C PHE A 23 -12.84 71.35 58.30
N ALA A 24 -12.48 72.38 57.53
CA ALA A 24 -12.05 72.23 56.14
C ALA A 24 -10.78 71.38 56.01
N GLN A 25 -9.79 71.59 56.90
CA GLN A 25 -8.57 70.78 56.95
C GLN A 25 -8.86 69.32 57.35
N PHE A 26 -9.75 69.09 58.32
CA PHE A 26 -10.16 67.75 58.73
C PHE A 26 -10.89 67.01 57.60
N MET A 27 -11.77 67.71 56.85
CA MET A 27 -12.46 67.15 55.69
C MET A 27 -11.50 66.80 54.55
N ASP A 28 -10.52 67.65 54.24
CA ASP A 28 -9.49 67.36 53.22
C ASP A 28 -8.63 66.15 53.62
N VAL A 29 -8.27 66.00 54.89
CA VAL A 29 -7.56 64.80 55.39
C VAL A 29 -8.41 63.54 55.26
N GLN A 30 -9.69 63.59 55.65
CA GLN A 30 -10.64 62.47 55.52
C GLN A 30 -10.84 62.07 54.05
N GLU A 31 -10.95 63.03 53.13
CA GLU A 31 -11.12 62.79 51.69
C GLU A 31 -9.87 62.15 51.07
N ARG A 32 -8.67 62.58 51.49
CA ARG A 32 -7.40 61.96 51.09
C ARG A 32 -7.23 60.55 51.64
N GLU A 33 -7.63 60.29 52.88
CA GLU A 33 -7.61 58.93 53.43
C GLU A 33 -8.60 58.02 52.69
N ALA A 34 -9.80 58.50 52.39
CA ALA A 34 -10.78 57.73 51.61
C ALA A 34 -10.27 57.41 50.20
N THR A 35 -9.71 58.40 49.49
CA THR A 35 -9.17 58.21 48.13
C THR A 35 -7.96 57.28 48.10
N THR A 36 -7.02 57.43 49.04
CA THR A 36 -5.85 56.52 49.12
C THR A 36 -6.23 55.08 49.46
N VAL A 37 -7.23 54.88 50.32
CA VAL A 37 -7.75 53.53 50.63
C VAL A 37 -8.43 52.91 49.41
N ASP A 38 -9.20 53.67 48.65
CA ASP A 38 -9.88 53.16 47.46
C ASP A 38 -8.90 52.90 46.30
N GLU A 39 -7.87 53.74 46.12
CA GLU A 39 -6.77 53.48 45.19
C GLU A 39 -5.98 52.22 45.56
N ALA A 40 -5.70 52.01 46.86
CA ALA A 40 -5.01 50.81 47.34
C ALA A 40 -5.85 49.55 47.09
N LYS A 41 -7.17 49.59 47.31
CA LYS A 41 -8.07 48.47 46.98
C LYS A 41 -8.08 48.17 45.49
N LEU A 42 -8.19 49.20 44.64
CA LEU A 42 -8.16 49.04 43.19
C LEU A 42 -6.82 48.46 42.70
N ALA A 43 -5.70 48.87 43.29
CA ALA A 43 -4.38 48.34 42.96
C ALA A 43 -4.24 46.87 43.35
N VAL A 44 -4.79 46.47 44.50
CA VAL A 44 -4.81 45.08 44.96
C VAL A 44 -5.71 44.23 44.04
N GLU A 45 -6.88 44.73 43.67
CA GLU A 45 -7.80 44.02 42.76
C GLU A 45 -7.19 43.83 41.37
N LYS A 46 -6.54 44.86 40.81
CA LYS A 46 -5.80 44.76 39.54
C LYS A 46 -4.65 43.76 39.62
N ARG A 47 -3.95 43.67 40.76
CA ARG A 47 -2.90 42.65 40.96
C ARG A 47 -3.49 41.25 40.97
N TYR A 48 -4.60 41.03 41.66
CA TYR A 48 -5.27 39.72 41.65
C TYR A 48 -5.75 39.32 40.26
N GLN A 49 -6.30 40.28 39.49
CA GLN A 49 -6.69 40.04 38.09
C GLN A 49 -5.48 39.68 37.22
N ALA A 50 -4.38 40.44 37.31
CA ALA A 50 -3.16 40.17 36.55
C ALA A 50 -2.52 38.82 36.93
N GLU A 51 -2.52 38.45 38.22
CA GLU A 51 -2.01 37.16 38.69
C GLU A 51 -2.88 36.00 38.17
N ALA A 52 -4.21 36.18 38.12
CA ALA A 52 -5.12 35.20 37.53
C ALA A 52 -4.91 35.04 36.02
N GLU A 53 -4.79 36.15 35.28
CA GLU A 53 -4.53 36.14 33.83
C GLU A 53 -3.19 35.46 33.51
N LEU A 54 -2.15 35.68 34.31
CA LEU A 54 -0.86 35.01 34.13
C LEU A 54 -0.95 33.50 34.38
N ALA A 55 -1.72 33.07 35.38
CA ALA A 55 -1.92 31.65 35.66
C ALA A 55 -2.68 30.95 34.51
N ASP A 56 -3.73 31.59 34.01
CA ASP A 56 -4.50 31.09 32.86
C ASP A 56 -3.63 31.02 31.60
N LEU A 57 -2.82 32.06 31.35
CA LEU A 57 -1.91 32.10 30.21
C LEU A 57 -0.84 31.00 30.31
N HIS A 58 -0.32 30.72 31.50
CA HIS A 58 0.65 29.65 31.72
C HIS A 58 0.04 28.28 31.43
N THR A 59 -1.18 28.03 31.92
CA THR A 59 -1.90 26.78 31.68
C THR A 59 -2.21 26.60 30.20
N SER A 60 -2.63 27.67 29.51
CA SER A 60 -2.86 27.63 28.06
C SER A 60 -1.58 27.37 27.28
N HIS A 61 -0.45 27.94 27.71
CA HIS A 61 0.84 27.71 27.07
C HIS A 61 1.30 26.25 27.23
N GLU A 62 1.20 25.69 28.44
CA GLU A 62 1.55 24.28 28.69
C GLU A 62 0.69 23.34 27.82
N GLN A 63 -0.61 23.61 27.71
CA GLN A 63 -1.51 22.85 26.83
C GLN A 63 -1.12 22.97 25.35
N ALA A 64 -0.78 24.18 24.90
CA ALA A 64 -0.36 24.41 23.52
C ALA A 64 0.96 23.71 23.20
N VAL A 65 1.91 23.69 24.13
CA VAL A 65 3.18 22.97 23.99
C VAL A 65 2.94 21.47 23.92
N GLY A 66 2.12 20.90 24.82
CA GLY A 66 1.76 19.48 24.79
C GLY A 66 1.10 19.07 23.48
N ALA A 67 0.14 19.86 22.98
CA ALA A 67 -0.51 19.61 21.69
C ALA A 67 0.48 19.68 20.51
N LEU A 68 1.49 20.54 20.59
CA LEU A 68 2.51 20.68 19.54
C LEU A 68 3.49 19.50 19.55
N GLU A 69 3.83 18.97 20.72
CA GLU A 69 4.61 17.74 20.87
C GLU A 69 3.85 16.52 20.31
N GLU A 70 2.56 16.38 20.64
CA GLU A 70 1.69 15.33 20.08
C GLU A 70 1.54 15.44 18.56
N ALA A 71 1.39 16.65 18.03
CA ALA A 71 1.34 16.86 16.59
C ALA A 71 2.68 16.50 15.92
N ALA A 72 3.81 16.78 16.57
CA ALA A 72 5.14 16.46 16.05
C ALA A 72 5.39 14.94 16.00
N THR A 73 4.96 14.19 17.01
CA THR A 73 5.06 12.72 17.01
C THR A 73 4.20 12.11 15.91
N MET A 74 2.94 12.56 15.79
CA MET A 74 2.02 12.08 14.74
C MET A 74 2.55 12.37 13.33
N VAL A 75 3.13 13.54 13.09
CA VAL A 75 3.77 13.87 11.80
C VAL A 75 4.96 12.96 11.50
N SER A 76 5.75 12.59 12.52
CA SER A 76 6.87 11.67 12.36
C SER A 76 6.41 10.25 11.99
N GLU A 77 5.35 9.77 12.64
CA GLU A 77 4.74 8.47 12.34
C GLU A 77 4.20 8.43 10.90
N LEU A 78 3.38 9.43 10.52
CA LEU A 78 2.82 9.53 9.17
C LEU A 78 3.89 9.64 8.08
N ARG A 79 5.03 10.28 8.36
CA ARG A 79 6.18 10.33 7.43
C ARG A 79 6.82 8.97 7.24
N THR A 80 6.91 8.18 8.31
CA THR A 80 7.49 6.84 8.28
C THR A 80 6.59 5.90 7.49
N GLU A 81 5.27 5.96 7.74
CA GLU A 81 4.27 5.19 7.01
C GLU A 81 4.24 5.55 5.52
N ASN A 82 4.24 6.86 5.17
CA ASN A 82 4.31 7.29 3.78
C ASN A 82 5.56 6.78 3.06
N ARG A 83 6.71 6.76 3.74
CA ARG A 83 7.95 6.22 3.16
C ARG A 83 7.81 4.73 2.88
N GLN A 84 7.27 3.96 3.81
CA GLN A 84 7.03 2.52 3.63
C GLN A 84 6.06 2.25 2.47
N LEU A 85 4.95 2.99 2.39
CA LEU A 85 3.99 2.86 1.29
C LEU A 85 4.61 3.21 -0.07
N THR A 86 5.46 4.23 -0.12
CA THR A 86 6.16 4.63 -1.36
C THR A 86 7.15 3.53 -1.80
N GLU A 87 7.89 2.95 -0.86
CA GLU A 87 8.80 1.83 -1.13
C GLU A 87 8.03 0.60 -1.63
N GLN A 88 6.93 0.23 -0.98
CA GLN A 88 6.07 -0.88 -1.40
C GLN A 88 5.48 -0.65 -2.80
N SER A 89 5.00 0.56 -3.10
CA SER A 89 4.49 0.91 -4.42
C SER A 89 5.57 0.77 -5.51
N SER A 90 6.80 1.21 -5.21
CA SER A 90 7.92 1.07 -6.15
C SER A 90 8.30 -0.40 -6.39
N GLN A 91 8.25 -1.24 -5.36
CA GLN A 91 8.52 -2.68 -5.47
C GLN A 91 7.45 -3.35 -6.33
N LEU A 92 6.17 -3.13 -6.02
CA LEU A 92 5.05 -3.67 -6.78
C LEU A 92 5.09 -3.23 -8.25
N GLN A 93 5.44 -1.97 -8.52
CA GLN A 93 5.56 -1.48 -9.88
C GLN A 93 6.68 -2.21 -10.66
N THR A 94 7.81 -2.46 -10.00
CA THR A 94 8.92 -3.24 -10.58
C THR A 94 8.50 -4.69 -10.85
N GLU A 95 7.73 -5.31 -9.95
CA GLU A 95 7.20 -6.66 -10.14
C GLU A 95 6.22 -6.75 -11.30
N VAL A 96 5.32 -5.76 -11.44
CA VAL A 96 4.39 -5.68 -12.56
C VAL A 96 5.15 -5.52 -13.88
N GLU A 97 6.16 -4.65 -13.94
CA GLU A 97 6.99 -4.49 -15.14
C GLU A 97 7.71 -5.78 -15.53
N ARG A 98 8.27 -6.51 -14.55
CA ARG A 98 8.89 -7.83 -14.77
C ARG A 98 7.88 -8.84 -15.29
N ALA A 99 6.69 -8.90 -14.70
CA ALA A 99 5.63 -9.81 -15.13
C ALA A 99 5.18 -9.51 -16.57
N VAL A 100 5.02 -8.23 -16.93
CA VAL A 100 4.66 -7.81 -18.29
C VAL A 100 5.79 -8.16 -19.28
N ALA A 101 7.05 -7.95 -18.92
CA ALA A 101 8.19 -8.32 -19.77
C ALA A 101 8.24 -9.84 -20.02
N GLN A 102 8.02 -10.65 -18.98
CA GLN A 102 7.93 -12.11 -19.10
C GLN A 102 6.76 -12.55 -19.98
N GLN A 103 5.60 -11.90 -19.85
CA GLN A 103 4.44 -12.16 -20.71
C GLN A 103 4.74 -11.88 -22.20
N ARG A 104 5.45 -10.79 -22.50
CA ARG A 104 5.87 -10.48 -23.89
C ARG A 104 6.82 -11.52 -24.45
N LEU A 105 7.81 -11.94 -23.67
CA LEU A 105 8.76 -12.97 -24.06
C LEU A 105 8.04 -14.31 -24.35
N LEU A 106 7.04 -14.67 -23.55
CA LEU A 106 6.17 -15.82 -23.80
C LEU A 106 5.35 -15.65 -25.08
N GLY A 107 4.78 -14.46 -25.32
CA GLY A 107 4.08 -14.15 -26.56
C GLY A 107 4.96 -14.31 -27.81
N GLU A 108 6.21 -13.84 -27.73
CA GLU A 108 7.21 -14.01 -28.79
C GLU A 108 7.62 -15.48 -28.98
N LEU A 109 7.84 -16.23 -27.88
CA LEU A 109 8.16 -17.65 -27.95
C LEU A 109 7.01 -18.47 -28.53
N VAL A 110 5.76 -18.15 -28.17
CA VAL A 110 4.57 -18.74 -28.80
C VAL A 110 4.55 -18.39 -30.28
N SER A 111 4.76 -17.12 -30.66
CA SER A 111 4.84 -16.74 -32.07
C SER A 111 5.95 -17.45 -32.85
N GLN A 112 7.10 -17.72 -32.22
CA GLN A 112 8.23 -18.41 -32.84
C GLN A 112 8.02 -19.93 -32.90
N LEU A 113 7.44 -20.53 -31.85
CA LEU A 113 7.09 -21.96 -31.81
C LEU A 113 5.95 -22.29 -32.77
N PHE A 114 5.06 -21.33 -33.01
CA PHE A 114 4.00 -21.37 -34.01
C PHE A 114 4.34 -20.60 -35.28
N ASN A 115 5.63 -20.44 -35.60
CA ASN A 115 6.08 -20.00 -36.92
C ASN A 115 5.78 -21.12 -37.93
N VAL A 116 4.50 -21.41 -38.12
CA VAL A 116 3.97 -22.30 -39.14
C VAL A 116 4.13 -21.50 -40.43
N PRO A 117 5.01 -21.91 -41.35
CA PRO A 117 5.08 -21.29 -42.66
C PRO A 117 3.67 -21.28 -43.26
N ASP A 118 3.25 -20.19 -43.90
CA ASP A 118 1.92 -20.08 -44.53
C ASP A 118 1.61 -21.27 -45.44
N GLU A 119 2.66 -21.90 -45.99
CA GLU A 119 2.63 -23.12 -46.80
C GLU A 119 2.12 -24.35 -46.03
N THR A 120 2.45 -24.51 -44.73
CA THR A 120 2.02 -25.65 -43.91
C THR A 120 0.59 -25.46 -43.38
N ILE A 121 0.15 -24.21 -43.17
CA ILE A 121 -1.28 -23.91 -42.92
C ILE A 121 -2.11 -24.23 -44.16
N ALA A 122 -1.58 -23.98 -45.37
CA ALA A 122 -2.24 -24.36 -46.60
C ALA A 122 -2.37 -25.88 -46.75
N GLU A 123 -1.30 -26.66 -46.51
CA GLU A 123 -1.35 -28.14 -46.58
C GLU A 123 -2.28 -28.78 -45.54
N VAL A 124 -2.37 -28.24 -44.32
CA VAL A 124 -3.28 -28.76 -43.28
C VAL A 124 -4.74 -28.36 -43.57
N LEU A 125 -4.98 -27.21 -44.22
CA LEU A 125 -6.30 -26.75 -44.64
C LEU A 125 -6.75 -27.31 -46.01
N THR A 126 -5.88 -27.98 -46.75
CA THR A 126 -6.23 -28.79 -47.93
C THR A 126 -5.80 -30.24 -47.73
N PRO A 127 -6.69 -31.10 -47.18
CA PRO A 127 -6.42 -32.53 -47.11
C PRO A 127 -6.21 -33.07 -48.52
N SER A 128 -5.13 -33.82 -48.75
CA SER A 128 -4.99 -34.65 -49.96
C SER A 128 -6.15 -35.66 -49.99
N GLY A 129 -7.14 -35.39 -50.85
CA GLY A 129 -8.20 -36.36 -51.19
C GLY A 129 -9.67 -35.93 -50.97
N ALA A 130 -9.98 -34.70 -50.56
CA ALA A 130 -11.38 -34.27 -50.41
C ALA A 130 -11.77 -33.18 -51.42
N ASN A 131 -12.68 -33.51 -52.33
CA ASN A 131 -13.38 -32.58 -53.24
C ASN A 131 -14.31 -31.62 -52.47
N GLN A 132 -13.79 -30.73 -51.63
CA GLN A 132 -14.52 -29.57 -51.11
C GLN A 132 -13.59 -28.35 -51.01
N PRO A 133 -13.95 -27.18 -51.57
CA PRO A 133 -13.09 -26.02 -51.56
C PRO A 133 -13.10 -25.34 -50.18
N ALA A 134 -11.89 -25.09 -49.67
CA ALA A 134 -11.45 -24.02 -48.77
C ALA A 134 -12.35 -23.63 -47.58
N ALA A 135 -11.82 -23.82 -46.37
CA ALA A 135 -12.25 -23.07 -45.18
C ALA A 135 -12.39 -21.57 -45.55
N SER A 136 -13.62 -21.06 -45.51
CA SER A 136 -13.95 -19.77 -46.13
C SER A 136 -13.23 -18.63 -45.41
N ALA A 137 -12.94 -17.52 -46.11
CA ALA A 137 -12.33 -16.32 -45.54
C ALA A 137 -13.02 -15.82 -44.25
N LYS A 138 -14.32 -16.12 -44.08
CA LYS A 138 -15.07 -15.85 -42.84
C LYS A 138 -14.59 -16.65 -41.64
N GLN A 139 -14.17 -17.91 -41.81
CA GLN A 139 -13.65 -18.71 -40.69
C GLN A 139 -12.28 -18.22 -40.22
N ARG A 140 -11.44 -17.74 -41.15
CA ARG A 140 -10.16 -17.11 -40.79
C ARG A 140 -10.37 -15.78 -40.06
N ALA A 141 -11.24 -14.91 -40.60
CA ALA A 141 -11.58 -13.66 -39.94
C ALA A 141 -12.22 -13.87 -38.56
N PHE A 142 -13.10 -14.88 -38.42
CA PHE A 142 -13.71 -15.24 -37.13
C PHE A 142 -12.67 -15.71 -36.11
N LEU A 143 -11.68 -16.51 -36.53
CA LEU A 143 -10.61 -16.96 -35.66
C LEU A 143 -9.67 -15.82 -35.25
N GLU A 144 -9.35 -14.90 -36.16
CA GLU A 144 -8.56 -13.70 -35.87
C GLU A 144 -9.27 -12.74 -34.90
N GLU A 145 -10.58 -12.53 -35.09
CA GLU A 145 -11.41 -11.70 -34.20
C GLU A 145 -11.50 -12.31 -32.80
N GLN A 146 -11.73 -13.63 -32.71
CA GLN A 146 -11.73 -14.38 -31.46
C GLN A 146 -10.37 -14.29 -30.76
N PHE A 147 -9.26 -14.41 -31.49
CA PHE A 147 -7.92 -14.29 -30.94
C PHE A 147 -7.65 -12.87 -30.40
N ARG A 148 -8.16 -11.86 -31.09
CA ARG A 148 -8.02 -10.45 -30.70
C ARG A 148 -8.87 -10.12 -29.47
N GLU A 149 -10.11 -10.59 -29.39
CA GLU A 149 -10.96 -10.47 -28.18
C GLU A 149 -10.35 -11.20 -26.97
N LEU A 150 -9.81 -12.40 -27.18
CA LEU A 150 -9.16 -13.19 -26.13
C LEU A 150 -7.83 -12.57 -25.66
N SER A 151 -7.15 -11.77 -26.49
CA SER A 151 -5.97 -10.99 -26.09
C SER A 151 -6.25 -9.85 -25.12
N MET A 152 -7.47 -9.33 -25.14
CA MET A 152 -7.88 -8.24 -24.24
C MET A 152 -8.33 -8.77 -22.86
N GLN A 153 -8.70 -10.06 -22.75
CA GLN A 153 -9.14 -10.67 -21.50
C GLN A 153 -8.04 -11.55 -20.88
N LYS A 154 -7.18 -10.94 -20.06
CA LYS A 154 -6.21 -11.56 -19.13
C LYS A 154 -5.46 -12.77 -19.74
N ALA A 155 -4.26 -12.49 -20.26
CA ALA A 155 -3.32 -13.44 -20.89
C ALA A 155 -3.18 -14.84 -20.24
N GLY A 156 -3.38 -14.97 -18.92
CA GLY A 156 -3.40 -16.27 -18.23
C GLY A 156 -4.50 -17.24 -18.70
N ARG A 157 -5.66 -16.77 -19.15
CA ARG A 157 -6.70 -17.63 -19.77
C ARG A 157 -6.33 -18.05 -21.19
N MET A 158 -5.64 -17.18 -21.94
CA MET A 158 -5.20 -17.47 -23.31
C MET A 158 -4.19 -18.62 -23.35
N ILE A 159 -3.24 -18.66 -22.41
CA ILE A 159 -2.27 -19.76 -22.31
C ILE A 159 -2.99 -21.10 -22.09
N ARG A 160 -3.99 -21.15 -21.20
CA ARG A 160 -4.78 -22.36 -20.95
C ARG A 160 -5.61 -22.79 -22.17
N HIS A 161 -6.15 -21.84 -22.96
CA HIS A 161 -6.88 -22.16 -24.20
C HIS A 161 -5.98 -22.57 -25.36
N LEU A 162 -4.80 -21.96 -25.53
CA LEU A 162 -3.79 -22.42 -26.48
C LEU A 162 -3.26 -23.82 -26.12
N LEU A 163 -3.10 -24.12 -24.81
CA LEU A 163 -2.71 -25.44 -24.27
C LEU A 163 -3.84 -26.48 -24.27
N SER A 164 -5.07 -26.06 -24.56
CA SER A 164 -6.21 -26.95 -24.76
C SER A 164 -6.27 -27.52 -26.18
N TYR A 165 -5.44 -27.02 -27.11
CA TYR A 165 -5.32 -27.63 -28.44
C TYR A 165 -4.59 -28.98 -28.35
N ASP A 166 -5.22 -30.02 -28.89
CA ASP A 166 -4.71 -31.40 -28.90
C ASP A 166 -3.30 -31.51 -29.51
N GLU A 167 -2.91 -30.62 -30.42
CA GLU A 167 -1.57 -30.59 -31.02
C GLU A 167 -0.45 -30.24 -30.05
N MET A 168 -0.68 -29.32 -29.10
CA MET A 168 0.31 -29.01 -28.05
C MET A 168 0.42 -30.18 -27.07
N ARG A 169 -0.71 -30.73 -26.61
CA ARG A 169 -0.71 -31.91 -25.72
C ARG A 169 -0.04 -33.12 -26.34
N LYS A 170 0.02 -33.24 -27.67
CA LYS A 170 0.78 -34.32 -28.34
C LYS A 170 2.29 -34.16 -28.12
N ARG A 171 2.83 -32.94 -28.06
CA ARG A 171 4.28 -32.65 -28.08
C ARG A 171 4.87 -32.16 -26.75
N CYS A 172 4.06 -31.58 -25.86
CA CYS A 172 4.50 -31.13 -24.54
C CYS A 172 3.71 -31.78 -23.41
N ASP A 173 4.37 -31.99 -22.27
CA ASP A 173 3.72 -32.32 -21.02
C ASP A 173 3.46 -31.06 -20.21
N LEU A 174 2.23 -30.95 -19.74
CA LEU A 174 1.77 -29.80 -18.96
C LEU A 174 1.68 -30.18 -17.50
N TRP A 175 2.41 -29.43 -16.67
CA TRP A 175 2.44 -29.61 -15.24
C TRP A 175 1.75 -28.42 -14.60
N GLU A 176 0.63 -28.67 -13.91
CA GLU A 176 -0.11 -27.61 -13.23
C GLU A 176 0.30 -27.62 -11.77
N LEU A 177 0.90 -26.53 -11.30
CA LEU A 177 1.30 -26.35 -9.92
C LEU A 177 0.42 -25.26 -9.30
N HIS A 178 -0.38 -25.64 -8.32
CA HIS A 178 -1.29 -24.72 -7.62
C HIS A 178 -0.92 -24.62 -6.15
N ILE A 179 -0.87 -23.40 -5.61
CA ILE A 179 -0.74 -23.15 -4.17
C ILE A 179 -2.12 -22.81 -3.62
N ASP A 180 -2.62 -23.62 -2.71
CA ASP A 180 -3.90 -23.34 -2.05
C ASP A 180 -3.75 -22.31 -0.91
N GLU A 181 -4.89 -21.93 -0.32
CA GLU A 181 -4.97 -20.97 0.79
C GLU A 181 -4.22 -21.45 2.05
N THR A 182 -4.02 -22.76 2.20
CA THR A 182 -3.29 -23.35 3.34
C THR A 182 -1.77 -23.30 3.17
N GLY A 183 -1.31 -22.91 1.97
CA GLY A 183 0.10 -22.96 1.58
C GLY A 183 0.56 -24.35 1.11
N TRP A 184 -0.37 -25.22 0.74
CA TRP A 184 -0.08 -26.53 0.17
C TRP A 184 0.11 -26.44 -1.33
N PHE A 185 1.19 -27.04 -1.82
CA PHE A 185 1.48 -27.15 -3.24
C PHE A 185 0.83 -28.41 -3.80
N ASN A 186 -0.06 -28.26 -4.77
CA ASN A 186 -0.62 -29.37 -5.54
C ASN A 186 -0.04 -29.36 -6.97
N LEU A 187 0.75 -30.37 -7.29
CA LEU A 187 1.28 -30.61 -8.63
C LEU A 187 0.44 -31.67 -9.34
N LYS A 188 -0.17 -31.28 -10.45
CA LYS A 188 -0.91 -32.16 -11.36
C LYS A 188 -0.12 -32.41 -12.63
N VAL A 189 0.14 -33.68 -12.91
CA VAL A 189 0.84 -34.17 -14.10
C VAL A 189 -0.07 -35.19 -14.79
N GLY A 190 -0.80 -34.74 -15.80
CA GLY A 190 -1.81 -35.55 -16.48
C GLY A 190 -2.90 -36.04 -15.51
N LYS A 191 -2.86 -37.34 -15.16
CA LYS A 191 -3.79 -37.97 -14.19
C LYS A 191 -3.21 -38.14 -12.79
N GLN A 192 -1.93 -37.84 -12.59
CA GLN A 192 -1.27 -37.95 -11.30
C GLN A 192 -1.33 -36.60 -10.59
N GLU A 193 -1.65 -36.63 -9.29
CA GLU A 193 -1.59 -35.46 -8.42
C GLU A 193 -0.65 -35.77 -7.26
N ARG A 194 0.23 -34.82 -6.94
CA ARG A 194 1.23 -34.92 -5.88
C ARG A 194 1.26 -33.63 -5.09
N GLY A 195 1.20 -33.76 -3.78
CA GLY A 195 1.19 -32.63 -2.87
C GLY A 195 2.48 -32.50 -2.08
N PHE A 196 2.90 -31.29 -1.75
CA PHE A 196 3.96 -31.03 -0.78
C PHE A 196 3.80 -29.67 -0.11
N ARG A 197 4.58 -29.44 0.95
CA ARG A 197 4.72 -28.15 1.60
C ARG A 197 6.17 -27.69 1.50
N ALA A 198 6.37 -26.39 1.34
CA ALA A 198 7.67 -25.76 1.34
C ALA A 198 7.53 -24.30 1.75
N ASP A 199 8.36 -23.86 2.69
CA ASP A 199 8.33 -22.48 3.19
C ASP A 199 9.52 -21.64 2.69
N THR A 200 10.49 -22.26 1.99
CA THR A 200 11.68 -21.60 1.44
C THR A 200 11.93 -21.98 -0.02
N PRO A 201 12.63 -21.15 -0.81
CA PRO A 201 12.98 -21.47 -2.20
C PRO A 201 13.75 -22.78 -2.36
N ASP A 202 14.68 -23.06 -1.43
CA ASP A 202 15.49 -24.28 -1.45
C ASP A 202 14.67 -25.52 -1.10
N GLU A 203 13.79 -25.43 -0.10
CA GLU A 203 12.88 -26.52 0.24
C GLU A 203 11.95 -26.81 -0.93
N PHE A 204 11.37 -25.77 -1.53
CA PHE A 204 10.51 -25.89 -2.71
C PHE A 204 11.24 -26.61 -3.85
N SER A 205 12.45 -26.16 -4.18
CA SER A 205 13.28 -26.73 -5.24
C SER A 205 13.58 -28.21 -4.97
N ASN A 206 13.99 -28.55 -3.75
CA ASN A 206 14.30 -29.93 -3.37
C ASN A 206 13.07 -30.85 -3.43
N ARG A 207 11.91 -30.38 -2.94
CA ARG A 207 10.66 -31.16 -2.95
C ARG A 207 10.15 -31.38 -4.37
N LEU A 208 10.10 -30.34 -5.19
CA LEU A 208 9.63 -30.46 -6.57
C LEU A 208 10.58 -31.32 -7.42
N TYR A 209 11.89 -31.21 -7.19
CA TYR A 209 12.89 -32.09 -7.83
C TYR A 209 12.71 -33.56 -7.43
N ALA A 210 12.47 -33.83 -6.14
CA ALA A 210 12.20 -35.18 -5.66
C ALA A 210 10.94 -35.77 -6.31
N ILE A 211 9.89 -34.97 -6.49
CA ILE A 211 8.68 -35.39 -7.21
C ILE A 211 9.02 -35.70 -8.67
N TYR A 212 9.73 -34.80 -9.37
CA TYR A 212 10.18 -35.02 -10.75
C TYR A 212 10.89 -36.37 -10.92
N LYS A 213 11.79 -36.75 -10.01
CA LYS A 213 12.49 -38.05 -10.06
C LYS A 213 11.60 -39.27 -9.94
N SER A 214 10.39 -39.11 -9.40
CA SER A 214 9.40 -40.18 -9.25
C SER A 214 8.36 -40.23 -10.38
N LEU A 215 8.34 -39.22 -11.25
CA LEU A 215 7.41 -39.14 -12.36
C LEU A 215 7.90 -39.98 -13.54
N PRO A 216 6.98 -40.46 -14.40
CA PRO A 216 7.36 -41.11 -15.65
C PRO A 216 8.15 -40.14 -16.54
N GLU A 217 8.95 -40.71 -17.46
CA GLU A 217 9.75 -39.93 -18.41
C GLU A 217 8.84 -38.97 -19.21
N PRO A 218 9.11 -37.65 -19.16
CA PRO A 218 8.27 -36.68 -19.83
C PRO A 218 8.53 -36.63 -21.33
N LYS A 219 7.66 -35.92 -22.06
CA LYS A 219 7.90 -35.53 -23.45
C LYS A 219 9.05 -34.54 -23.56
N GLN A 220 9.48 -34.27 -24.81
CA GLN A 220 10.60 -33.38 -25.13
C GLN A 220 10.48 -31.97 -24.55
N LEU A 221 9.26 -31.48 -24.30
CA LEU A 221 8.99 -30.19 -23.67
C LEU A 221 8.07 -30.38 -22.47
N VAL A 222 8.48 -29.84 -21.33
CA VAL A 222 7.68 -29.75 -20.11
C VAL A 222 7.44 -28.28 -19.81
N VAL A 223 6.17 -27.91 -19.62
CA VAL A 223 5.77 -26.55 -19.20
C VAL A 223 5.15 -26.63 -17.81
N ILE A 224 5.77 -25.97 -16.84
CA ILE A 224 5.26 -25.88 -15.46
C ILE A 224 4.48 -24.59 -15.30
N MET A 225 3.17 -24.69 -15.07
CA MET A 225 2.29 -23.56 -14.83
C MET A 225 2.06 -23.37 -13.34
N LEU A 226 2.60 -22.31 -12.78
CA LEU A 226 2.40 -21.93 -11.38
C LEU A 226 1.17 -21.01 -11.24
N SER A 227 0.23 -21.39 -10.40
CA SER A 227 -0.91 -20.57 -9.98
C SER A 227 -1.02 -20.59 -8.45
N TYR A 228 -1.70 -19.61 -7.87
CA TYR A 228 -1.90 -19.55 -6.42
C TYR A 228 -3.28 -18.96 -6.07
N GLY A 229 -3.91 -19.48 -5.02
CA GLY A 229 -5.07 -18.88 -4.37
C GLY A 229 -4.65 -17.77 -3.40
N ASP A 230 -5.39 -17.58 -2.32
CA ASP A 230 -5.06 -16.63 -1.25
C ASP A 230 -3.97 -17.17 -0.30
N ALA A 231 -2.91 -17.74 -0.88
CA ALA A 231 -1.79 -18.30 -0.14
C ALA A 231 -0.95 -17.18 0.50
N ARG A 232 -0.28 -17.44 1.63
CA ARG A 232 0.61 -16.46 2.26
C ARG A 232 1.74 -16.00 1.33
N ALA A 233 2.18 -14.75 1.51
CA ALA A 233 3.18 -14.11 0.66
C ALA A 233 4.52 -14.87 0.62
N ASP A 234 4.99 -15.34 1.77
CA ASP A 234 6.23 -16.10 1.91
C ASP A 234 6.21 -17.42 1.12
N VAL A 235 5.09 -18.15 1.16
CA VAL A 235 4.92 -19.41 0.41
C VAL A 235 4.91 -19.14 -1.11
N ARG A 236 4.24 -18.06 -1.55
CA ARG A 236 4.23 -17.66 -2.97
C ARG A 236 5.63 -17.27 -3.43
N GLU A 237 6.36 -16.51 -2.62
CA GLU A 237 7.71 -16.07 -2.91
C GLU A 237 8.68 -17.24 -3.01
N ALA A 238 8.58 -18.21 -2.09
CA ALA A 238 9.36 -19.45 -2.13
C ALA A 238 9.19 -20.19 -3.47
N ALA A 239 7.95 -20.25 -3.98
CA ALA A 239 7.66 -20.86 -5.27
C ALA A 239 8.24 -20.06 -6.45
N ILE A 240 8.00 -18.74 -6.48
CA ILE A 240 8.43 -17.86 -7.58
C ILE A 240 9.96 -17.83 -7.70
N GLN A 241 10.67 -17.78 -6.56
CA GLN A 241 12.13 -17.79 -6.54
C GLN A 241 12.71 -19.19 -6.76
N GLY A 242 12.04 -20.25 -6.28
CA GLY A 242 12.52 -21.62 -6.40
C GLY A 242 12.31 -22.24 -7.78
N LEU A 243 11.29 -21.80 -8.54
CA LEU A 243 10.93 -22.37 -9.85
C LEU A 243 12.03 -22.24 -10.93
N PRO A 244 12.73 -21.10 -11.06
CA PRO A 244 13.89 -21.00 -11.95
C PRO A 244 15.02 -21.96 -11.53
N HIS A 245 15.30 -22.09 -10.24
CA HIS A 245 16.39 -22.93 -9.74
C HIS A 245 16.13 -24.41 -9.99
N VAL A 246 14.90 -24.87 -9.73
CA VAL A 246 14.55 -26.28 -9.91
C VAL A 246 14.45 -26.66 -11.38
N THR A 247 13.94 -25.77 -12.25
CA THR A 247 13.86 -26.05 -13.69
C THR A 247 15.24 -26.13 -14.35
N GLU A 248 16.18 -25.27 -13.95
CA GLU A 248 17.56 -25.37 -14.40
C GLU A 248 18.24 -26.65 -13.88
N ARG A 249 17.99 -27.03 -12.62
CA ARG A 249 18.48 -28.30 -12.06
C ARG A 249 17.92 -29.51 -12.81
N MET A 250 16.63 -29.53 -13.12
CA MET A 250 16.00 -30.60 -13.91
C MET A 250 16.59 -30.69 -15.32
N ARG A 251 16.86 -29.54 -15.96
CA ARG A 251 17.48 -29.46 -17.29
C ARG A 251 18.89 -30.04 -17.31
N GLN A 252 19.70 -29.72 -16.29
CA GLN A 252 21.05 -30.27 -16.13
C GLN A 252 21.01 -31.78 -15.91
N ASP A 253 20.08 -32.26 -15.07
CA ASP A 253 19.88 -33.68 -14.81
C ASP A 253 19.43 -34.48 -16.04
N ALA A 254 18.58 -33.88 -16.89
CA ALA A 254 18.12 -34.48 -18.14
C ALA A 254 19.19 -34.49 -19.26
N GLY A 255 20.36 -33.89 -19.03
CA GLY A 255 21.43 -33.79 -20.03
C GLY A 255 21.01 -33.04 -21.29
N GLY A 256 20.01 -32.16 -21.21
CA GLY A 256 19.46 -31.42 -22.36
C GLY A 256 18.49 -32.22 -23.26
N THR A 257 18.13 -33.45 -22.89
CA THR A 257 17.17 -34.29 -23.65
C THR A 257 15.75 -33.74 -23.57
N PHE A 258 15.39 -33.15 -22.43
CA PHE A 258 14.11 -32.51 -22.18
C PHE A 258 14.28 -31.03 -21.93
N ARG A 259 13.41 -30.23 -22.52
CA ARG A 259 13.32 -28.80 -22.26
C ARG A 259 12.30 -28.54 -21.17
N PHE A 260 12.73 -27.90 -20.09
CA PHE A 260 11.85 -27.43 -19.02
C PHE A 260 11.67 -25.93 -19.12
N GLU A 261 10.42 -25.50 -19.17
CA GLU A 261 9.98 -24.11 -19.15
C GLU A 261 8.94 -23.91 -18.05
N TYR A 262 8.76 -22.68 -17.60
CA TYR A 262 7.74 -22.36 -16.60
C TYR A 262 7.00 -21.07 -16.92
N ALA A 263 5.77 -20.96 -16.41
CA ALA A 263 4.94 -19.78 -16.51
C ALA A 263 4.22 -19.52 -15.18
N VAL A 264 4.28 -18.28 -14.70
CA VAL A 264 3.51 -17.86 -13.52
C VAL A 264 2.19 -17.27 -13.99
N LEU A 265 1.10 -18.00 -13.78
CA LEU A 265 -0.26 -17.61 -14.16
C LEU A 265 -0.88 -16.59 -13.20
N GLY A 266 -0.34 -16.49 -11.98
CA GLY A 266 -0.80 -15.55 -10.95
C GLY A 266 -1.99 -16.06 -10.15
N PHE A 267 -2.71 -15.13 -9.51
CA PHE A 267 -3.85 -15.42 -8.66
C PHE A 267 -4.97 -16.12 -9.42
N GLN A 268 -5.42 -17.26 -8.90
CA GLN A 268 -6.62 -17.97 -9.35
C GLN A 268 -7.50 -18.26 -8.15
N PRO A 269 -8.76 -17.78 -8.13
CA PRO A 269 -9.69 -18.14 -7.08
C PRO A 269 -9.96 -19.65 -7.13
N PRO A 270 -10.28 -20.28 -5.99
CA PRO A 270 -10.72 -21.66 -5.99
C PRO A 270 -11.92 -21.82 -6.95
N PRO A 271 -12.05 -22.96 -7.64
CA PRO A 271 -13.20 -23.22 -8.49
C PRO A 271 -14.47 -23.12 -7.64
N ASP A 272 -15.44 -22.30 -8.07
CA ASP A 272 -16.77 -22.24 -7.44
C ASP A 272 -17.35 -23.67 -7.44
N GLU A 273 -17.68 -24.20 -6.24
CA GLU A 273 -18.41 -25.46 -6.07
C GLU A 273 -19.84 -25.37 -6.63
#